data_AF-A0A7Y5GF66-F1
#
_entry.id   AF-A0A7Y5GF66-F1
#
_cell.length_a   1.000
_cell.length_b   1.000
_cell.length_c   1.000
_cell.angle_alpha   90.00
_cell.angle_beta   90.00
_cell.angle_gamma   90.00
#
_symmetry.space_group_name_H-M   'P 1'
#
loop_
_entity.id
_entity.type
_entity.pdbx_description
1 polymer ?
#
loop_
_entity_poly.entity_id
_entity_poly.type
_entity_poly.pdbx_seq_one_letter_code
_entity_poly.pdbx_strand_id
1 'polypeptide(L)' 'MSDRWQGTRVLFTGRKRDRVVPTERTGELVRIPELAGAGVGLHWHEGGHELCHGGVDATRRRLAAS' A
#
# COMPACT_ATOMS: atom_id res chain seq x y z
N MET A 1 -18.33 -0.23 11.79
CA MET A 1 -17.31 -0.19 10.71
C MET A 1 -17.64 -1.30 9.73
N SER A 2 -17.60 -1.02 8.43
CA SER A 2 -18.02 -1.99 7.41
C SER A 2 -17.06 -3.18 7.35
N ASP A 3 -17.64 -4.38 7.34
CA ASP A 3 -17.03 -5.69 7.12
C ASP A 3 -16.34 -5.88 5.76
N ARG A 4 -16.51 -4.91 4.84
CA ARG A 4 -16.00 -4.93 3.46
C ARG A 4 -14.50 -5.24 3.32
N TRP A 5 -13.70 -4.98 4.35
CA TRP A 5 -12.26 -5.19 4.33
C TRP A 5 -11.83 -6.56 4.85
N GLN A 6 -12.70 -7.29 5.55
CA GLN A 6 -12.35 -8.59 6.12
C GLN A 6 -12.00 -9.61 5.02
N GLY A 7 -10.84 -10.26 5.18
CA GLY A 7 -10.32 -11.19 4.17
C GLY A 7 -9.84 -10.53 2.87
N THR A 8 -10.03 -9.21 2.72
CA THR A 8 -9.52 -8.46 1.58
C THR A 8 -8.04 -8.22 1.73
N ARG A 9 -7.32 -8.34 0.62
CA ARG A 9 -5.88 -8.27 0.57
C ARG A 9 -5.46 -7.00 -0.17
N VAL A 10 -4.83 -6.06 0.54
CA VAL A 10 -4.51 -4.72 0.03
C VAL A 10 -2.99 -4.55 0.01
N LEU A 11 -2.46 -3.98 -1.07
CA LEU A 11 -1.07 -3.54 -1.15
C LEU A 11 -1.04 -2.03 -1.36
N PHE A 12 -0.35 -1.34 -0.47
CA PHE A 12 0.00 0.06 -0.63
C PHE A 12 1.43 0.14 -1.18
N THR A 13 1.63 0.94 -2.22
CA THR A 13 2.96 1.30 -2.72
C THR A 13 3.15 2.79 -2.54
N GLY A 14 4.21 3.19 -1.87
CA GLY A 14 4.46 4.58 -1.52
C GLY A 14 5.90 5.00 -1.80
N ARG A 15 6.08 6.31 -1.94
CA ARG A 15 7.33 6.94 -2.37
C ARG A 15 7.85 7.85 -1.27
N LYS A 16 9.11 7.65 -0.86
CA LYS A 16 9.68 8.40 0.28
C LYS A 16 9.92 9.89 -0.01
N ARG A 17 10.03 10.30 -1.28
CA ARG A 17 10.27 11.70 -1.69
C ARG A 17 9.12 12.26 -2.53
N ASP A 18 7.95 11.64 -2.44
CA ASP A 18 6.74 12.18 -3.05
C ASP A 18 6.34 13.48 -2.34
N ARG A 19 6.27 14.56 -3.11
CA ARG A 19 5.87 15.89 -2.62
C ARG A 19 4.35 16.12 -2.75
N VAL A 20 3.65 15.26 -3.47
CA VAL A 20 2.20 15.30 -3.67
C VAL A 20 1.51 14.57 -2.52
N VAL A 21 1.99 13.37 -2.18
CA VAL A 21 1.43 12.55 -1.10
C VAL A 21 2.50 12.29 -0.04
N PRO A 22 2.41 12.93 1.15
CA PRO A 22 3.36 12.72 2.24
C PRO A 22 3.33 11.28 2.76
N THR A 23 4.50 10.79 3.18
CA THR A 23 4.68 9.41 3.70
C THR A 23 3.77 9.15 4.92
N GLU A 24 3.60 10.15 5.78
CA GLU A 24 2.80 10.08 6.99
C GLU A 24 1.33 9.83 6.67
N ARG A 25 0.81 10.46 5.61
CA ARG A 25 -0.58 10.28 5.15
C ARG A 25 -0.85 8.88 4.64
N THR A 26 0.10 8.30 3.90
CA THR A 26 0.00 6.88 3.51
C THR A 26 0.03 5.98 4.74
N GLY A 27 0.88 6.28 5.73
CA GLY A 27 0.93 5.53 7.00
C GLY A 27 -0.39 5.57 7.78
N GLU A 28 -1.04 6.74 7.83
CA GLU A 28 -2.39 6.89 8.41
C GLU A 28 -3.43 6.07 7.64
N LEU A 29 -3.42 6.15 6.31
CA LEU A 29 -4.36 5.44 5.44
C LEU A 29 -4.26 3.92 5.59
N VAL A 30 -3.04 3.39 5.72
CA VAL A 30 -2.76 1.95 5.89
C VAL A 30 -3.49 1.36 7.11
N ARG A 31 -3.64 2.14 8.19
CA ARG A 31 -4.27 1.68 9.43
C ARG A 31 -5.77 1.42 9.28
N ILE A 32 -6.46 2.12 8.38
CA ILE A 32 -7.92 1.99 8.22
C ILE A 32 -8.33 0.57 7.79
N PRO A 33 -7.82 0.02 6.66
CA PRO A 33 -8.16 -1.34 6.26
C PRO A 33 -7.53 -2.39 7.19
N GLU A 34 -6.37 -2.12 7.79
CA GLU A 34 -5.75 -3.01 8.78
C GLU A 34 -6.64 -3.22 10.00
N LEU A 35 -7.12 -2.14 10.61
CA LEU A 35 -8.06 -2.19 11.75
C LEU A 35 -9.42 -2.80 11.37
N ALA A 36 -9.76 -2.81 10.08
CA ALA A 36 -10.96 -3.43 9.54
C ALA A 36 -10.75 -4.92 9.13
N GLY A 37 -9.60 -5.52 9.43
CA GLY A 37 -9.34 -6.95 9.23
C GLY A 37 -8.81 -7.32 7.83
N ALA A 38 -8.29 -6.36 7.07
CA ALA A 38 -7.63 -6.64 5.80
C ALA A 38 -6.22 -7.20 6.00
N GLY A 39 -5.78 -8.06 5.07
CA GLY A 39 -4.39 -8.46 4.93
C GLY A 39 -3.60 -7.37 4.20
N VAL A 40 -3.04 -6.42 4.95
CA VAL A 40 -2.37 -5.24 4.42
C VAL A 40 -0.87 -5.48 4.20
N GLY A 41 -0.37 -5.07 3.04
CA GLY A 41 1.06 -4.95 2.74
C GLY A 41 1.42 -3.51 2.38
N LEU A 42 2.62 -3.08 2.73
CA LEU A 42 3.15 -1.75 2.40
C LEU A 42 4.55 -1.88 1.80
N HIS A 43 4.74 -1.29 0.62
CA HIS A 43 6.02 -1.29 -0.07
C HIS A 43 6.48 0.15 -0.35
N TRP A 44 7.60 0.53 0.28
CA TRP A 44 8.26 1.80 0.05
C TRP A 44 9.39 1.66 -0.94
N HIS A 45 9.60 2.70 -1.74
CA HIS A 45 10.74 2.81 -2.63
C HIS A 45 11.17 4.28 -2.75
N GLU A 46 12.42 4.49 -3.18
CA GLU A 46 12.97 5.82 -3.43
C GLU A 46 12.32 6.45 -4.67
N GLY A 47 12.31 7.78 -4.74
CA GLY A 47 11.75 8.55 -5.85
C GLY A 47 10.62 9.51 -5.46
N GLY A 48 10.11 10.24 -6.45
CA GLY A 48 9.04 11.23 -6.36
C GLY A 48 7.66 10.61 -6.60
N HIS A 49 6.81 11.26 -7.41
CA HIS A 49 5.42 10.82 -7.65
C HIS A 49 5.25 9.81 -8.80
N GLU A 50 6.33 9.42 -9.46
CA GLU A 50 6.31 8.51 -10.61
C GLU A 50 5.95 7.05 -10.25
N LEU A 51 5.76 6.16 -11.24
CA LEU A 51 5.73 4.70 -11.04
C LEU A 51 7.13 4.11 -11.22
N CYS A 52 7.44 3.01 -10.51
CA CYS A 52 8.74 2.32 -10.65
C CYS A 52 8.58 0.82 -10.70
N HIS A 53 9.62 0.17 -11.22
CA HIS A 53 9.73 -1.28 -11.31
C HIS A 53 9.56 -1.96 -9.94
N GLY A 54 10.13 -1.40 -8.86
CA GLY A 54 9.97 -1.95 -7.51
C GLY A 54 8.51 -2.04 -7.05
N GLY A 55 7.73 -1.00 -7.33
CA GLY A 55 6.28 -1.01 -7.07
C GLY A 55 5.53 -2.03 -7.92
N VAL A 56 5.86 -2.14 -9.21
CA VAL A 56 5.28 -3.15 -10.12
C VAL A 56 5.59 -4.57 -9.65
N ASP A 57 6.82 -4.84 -9.24
CA ASP A 57 7.23 -6.17 -8.78
C ASP A 57 6.60 -6.54 -7.44
N ALA A 58 6.42 -5.58 -6.53
CA ALA A 58 5.65 -5.78 -5.30
C ALA A 58 4.20 -6.15 -5.61
N THR A 59 3.57 -5.46 -6.57
CA THR A 59 2.22 -5.77 -7.05
C THR A 59 2.15 -7.18 -7.65
N ARG A 60 3.10 -7.55 -8.53
CA ARG A 60 3.16 -8.90 -9.11
C ARG A 60 3.24 -9.99 -8.04
N ARG A 61 4.15 -9.84 -7.07
CA ARG A 61 4.28 -10.80 -5.96
C ARG A 61 2.98 -10.92 -5.14
N ARG A 62 2.32 -9.78 -4.88
CA ARG A 62 1.06 -9.75 -4.13
C ARG A 62 -0.05 -10.51 -4.85
N LEU A 63 -0.16 -10.30 -6.15
CA LEU A 63 -1.17 -10.94 -7.00
C LEU A 63 -0.90 -12.44 -7.19
N ALA A 64 0.37 -12.84 -7.33
CA ALA A 64 0.76 -14.24 -7.46
C ALA A 64 0.55 -15.07 -6.18
N ALA A 65 0.60 -14.44 -5.00
CA ALA A 65 0.36 -15.11 -3.72
C ALA A 65 -1.14 -15.33 -3.42
N SER A 66 -2.00 -15.40 -4.45
CA SER A 66 -3.47 -15.46 -4.34
C SER A 66 -4.06 -16.83 -4.56
#